data_AF-A0AA47JDU8-F1
#
_entry.id   AF-A0AA47JDU8-F1
#
_cell.length_a   1.000
_cell.length_b   1.000
_cell.length_c   1.000
_cell.angle_alpha   90.00
_cell.angle_beta   90.00
_cell.angle_gamma   90.00
#
_symmetry.space_group_name_H-M   'P 1'
#
loop_
_entity.id
_entity.type
_entity.pdbx_description
1 polymer ?
#
loop_
_entity_poly.entity_id
_entity_poly.type
_entity_poly.pdbx_seq_one_letter_code
_entity_poly.pdbx_strand_id
1 'polypeptide(L)'
;MMKKGLTYLLPLLLFGCSAKVDKLSYLKVWDDKWKECDKIGKQTILDFPKSEWFESLRLDDKKEVFLYIHFLKDYECTQAEASNLRAVLDEADITTLNGVLKGFIHFDKPSDSKIQHLDQRQVEVLSREISSPFNALSTAEKMGLIEHQ
;
A
#
# COMPACT_ATOMS: atom_id res chain seq x y z
N MET A 1 56.98 -3.14 51.30
CA MET A 1 56.09 -2.00 51.59
C MET A 1 55.19 -1.78 50.37
N MET A 2 53.95 -2.29 50.44
CA MET A 2 52.98 -2.29 49.35
C MET A 2 52.50 -0.86 49.03
N LYS A 3 52.59 -0.42 47.78
CA LYS A 3 51.83 0.74 47.30
C LYS A 3 50.69 0.24 46.41
N LYS A 4 49.50 0.64 46.82
CA LYS A 4 48.18 0.16 46.44
C LYS A 4 47.89 0.48 44.97
N GLY A 5 47.35 -0.50 44.25
CA GLY A 5 46.74 -0.29 42.94
C GLY A 5 45.51 0.60 43.08
N LEU A 6 45.34 1.51 42.12
CA LEU A 6 44.10 2.24 41.93
C LEU A 6 43.74 2.12 40.45
N THR A 7 43.08 1.02 40.12
CA THR A 7 42.48 0.79 38.80
C THR A 7 41.29 1.73 38.68
N TYR A 8 41.44 2.83 37.95
CA TYR A 8 40.33 3.72 37.59
C TYR A 8 39.46 3.01 36.55
N LEU A 9 38.37 2.38 37.00
CA LEU A 9 37.24 2.00 36.16
C LEU A 9 36.49 3.27 35.76
N LEU A 10 36.77 3.77 34.57
CA LEU A 10 36.02 4.86 33.94
C LEU A 10 34.60 4.34 33.64
N PRO A 11 33.53 4.92 34.20
CA PRO A 11 32.18 4.52 33.81
C PRO A 11 31.95 5.05 32.38
N LEU A 12 31.86 4.13 31.43
CA LEU A 12 31.30 4.40 30.10
C LEU A 12 29.88 4.90 30.31
N LEU A 13 29.70 6.22 30.24
CA LEU A 13 28.40 6.85 30.12
C LEU A 13 27.76 6.28 28.85
N LEU A 14 26.84 5.34 29.05
CA LEU A 14 25.88 4.91 28.04
C LEU A 14 25.01 6.14 27.72
N PHE A 15 25.48 6.97 26.80
CA PHE A 15 24.61 7.87 26.06
C PHE A 15 23.72 6.98 25.21
N GLY A 16 22.63 6.51 25.81
CA GLY A 16 21.47 6.07 25.06
C GLY A 16 21.00 7.28 24.27
N CYS A 17 21.43 7.39 23.01
CA CYS A 17 20.78 8.27 22.07
C CYS A 17 19.31 7.85 22.04
N SER A 18 18.46 8.58 22.77
CA SER A 18 17.05 8.66 22.43
C SER A 18 16.99 9.35 21.08
N ALA A 19 17.20 8.58 20.01
CA ALA A 19 16.92 9.04 18.67
C ALA A 19 15.41 9.30 18.65
N LYS A 20 15.05 10.57 18.77
CA LYS A 20 13.65 10.99 18.66
C LYS A 20 13.23 10.61 17.24
N VAL A 21 12.39 9.58 17.12
CA VAL A 21 11.90 9.12 15.82
C VAL A 21 11.20 10.30 15.15
N ASP A 22 11.75 10.76 14.03
CA ASP A 22 11.17 11.87 13.27
C ASP A 22 9.92 11.37 12.54
N LYS A 23 8.77 11.56 13.17
CA LYS A 23 7.48 11.07 12.65
C LYS A 23 7.10 11.74 11.33
N LEU A 24 7.60 12.96 11.06
CA LEU A 24 7.37 13.63 9.77
C LEU A 24 8.10 12.93 8.63
N SER A 25 9.23 12.27 8.91
CA SER A 25 9.95 11.50 7.91
C SER A 25 9.12 10.33 7.36
N TYR A 26 8.38 9.62 8.23
CA TYR A 26 7.51 8.51 7.80
C TYR A 26 6.34 8.99 6.95
N LEU A 27 5.73 10.13 7.32
CA LEU A 27 4.67 10.73 6.52
C LEU A 27 5.18 11.13 5.13
N LYS A 28 6.37 11.73 5.08
CA LYS A 28 7.03 12.11 3.83
C LYS A 28 7.35 10.89 2.96
N VAL A 29 7.88 9.82 3.55
CA VAL A 29 8.19 8.57 2.83
C VAL A 29 6.93 7.98 2.21
N TRP A 30 5.83 7.93 2.95
CA TRP A 30 4.54 7.47 2.42
C TRP A 30 4.00 8.38 1.30
N ASP A 31 4.05 9.70 1.46
CA ASP A 31 3.62 10.66 0.43
C ASP A 31 4.47 10.56 -0.85
N ASP A 32 5.79 10.44 -0.71
CA ASP A 32 6.70 10.28 -1.85
C ASP A 32 6.41 8.95 -2.59
N LYS A 33 6.12 7.86 -1.86
CA LYS A 33 5.73 6.57 -2.46
C LYS A 33 4.37 6.65 -3.15
N TRP A 34 3.39 7.31 -2.52
CA TRP A 34 2.07 7.52 -3.12
C TRP A 34 2.17 8.26 -4.45
N LYS A 35 2.98 9.32 -4.53
CA LYS A 35 3.22 10.07 -5.79
C LYS A 35 3.89 9.21 -6.86
N GLU A 36 4.80 8.33 -6.48
CA GLU A 36 5.42 7.37 -7.40
C GLU A 36 4.36 6.41 -7.96
N CYS A 37 3.56 5.80 -7.10
CA CYS A 37 2.49 4.86 -7.48
C CYS A 37 1.42 5.53 -8.35
N ASP A 38 0.97 6.74 -8.02
CA ASP A 38 0.03 7.53 -8.82
C ASP A 38 0.59 7.84 -10.21
N LYS A 39 1.88 8.20 -10.30
CA LYS A 39 2.56 8.40 -11.59
C LYS A 39 2.58 7.13 -12.43
N ILE A 40 2.95 5.99 -11.83
CA ILE A 40 2.97 4.68 -12.51
C ILE A 40 1.55 4.34 -13.00
N GLY A 41 0.54 4.51 -12.14
CA GLY A 41 -0.86 4.26 -12.45
C GLY A 41 -1.35 5.09 -13.62
N LYS A 42 -1.00 6.38 -13.68
CA LYS A 42 -1.41 7.25 -14.80
C LYS A 42 -0.75 6.87 -16.13
N GLN A 43 0.48 6.37 -16.10
CA GLN A 43 1.30 6.13 -17.30
C GLN A 43 1.17 4.70 -17.86
N THR A 44 0.77 3.74 -17.03
CA THR A 44 0.73 2.32 -17.43
C THR A 44 -0.63 1.97 -18.00
N ILE A 45 -0.70 1.71 -19.31
CA ILE A 45 -1.88 1.08 -19.93
C ILE A 45 -1.63 -0.41 -19.97
N LEU A 46 -2.46 -1.17 -19.27
CA LEU A 46 -2.28 -2.60 -19.08
C LEU A 46 -2.97 -3.39 -20.20
N ASP A 47 -2.33 -4.45 -20.69
CA ASP A 47 -3.06 -5.57 -21.30
C ASP A 47 -3.61 -6.44 -20.19
N PHE A 48 -4.83 -6.13 -19.75
CA PHE A 48 -5.42 -6.79 -18.59
C PHE A 48 -5.51 -8.29 -18.84
N PRO A 49 -4.98 -9.13 -17.93
CA PRO A 49 -4.99 -10.57 -18.10
C PRO A 49 -6.44 -11.07 -18.22
N LYS A 50 -6.66 -12.01 -19.12
CA LYS A 50 -7.98 -12.59 -19.38
C LYS A 50 -7.90 -14.08 -19.13
N SER A 51 -8.76 -14.58 -18.26
CA SER A 51 -8.98 -16.01 -18.05
C SER A 51 -10.36 -16.42 -18.56
N GLU A 52 -10.56 -17.70 -18.86
CA GLU A 52 -11.89 -18.23 -19.21
C GLU A 52 -12.92 -17.89 -18.13
N TRP A 53 -12.52 -17.96 -16.86
CA TRP A 53 -13.34 -17.54 -15.73
C TRP A 53 -13.73 -16.06 -15.84
N PHE A 54 -12.76 -15.16 -15.98
CA PHE A 54 -13.03 -13.72 -16.05
C PHE A 54 -13.95 -13.41 -17.23
N GLU A 55 -13.72 -14.04 -18.38
CA GLU A 55 -14.54 -13.81 -19.58
C GLU A 55 -15.96 -14.36 -19.46
N SER A 56 -16.19 -15.38 -18.63
CA SER A 56 -17.52 -15.93 -18.34
C SER A 56 -18.40 -15.03 -17.46
N LEU A 57 -17.80 -14.04 -16.78
CA LEU A 57 -18.52 -13.14 -15.88
C LEU A 57 -19.48 -12.22 -16.64
N ARG A 58 -20.54 -11.79 -15.96
CA ARG A 58 -21.40 -10.70 -16.43
C ARG A 58 -20.60 -9.40 -16.49
N LEU A 59 -21.00 -8.47 -17.36
CA LEU A 59 -20.31 -7.18 -17.51
C LEU A 59 -20.15 -6.42 -16.17
N ASP A 60 -21.19 -6.41 -15.34
CA ASP A 60 -21.12 -5.74 -14.03
C ASP A 60 -20.10 -6.40 -13.10
N ASP A 61 -20.05 -7.75 -13.06
CA ASP A 61 -19.07 -8.49 -12.28
C ASP A 61 -17.63 -8.27 -12.83
N LYS A 62 -17.47 -8.20 -14.16
CA LYS A 62 -16.17 -7.86 -14.78
C LYS A 62 -15.69 -6.48 -14.32
N LYS A 63 -16.58 -5.49 -14.28
CA LYS A 63 -16.26 -4.13 -13.81
C LYS A 63 -15.86 -4.11 -12.34
N GLU A 64 -16.59 -4.82 -11.48
CA GLU A 64 -16.29 -4.85 -10.04
C GLU A 64 -14.97 -5.58 -9.75
N VAL A 65 -14.68 -6.70 -10.44
CA VAL A 65 -13.36 -7.37 -10.35
C VAL A 65 -12.25 -6.47 -10.85
N PHE A 66 -12.45 -5.80 -12.00
CA PHE A 66 -11.49 -4.87 -12.56
C PHE A 66 -11.16 -3.72 -11.59
N LEU A 67 -12.18 -3.07 -11.03
CA LEU A 67 -12.02 -1.97 -10.09
C LEU A 67 -11.38 -2.44 -8.77
N TYR A 68 -11.79 -3.59 -8.25
CA TYR A 68 -11.17 -4.17 -7.06
C TYR A 68 -9.67 -4.40 -7.26
N ILE A 69 -9.28 -5.02 -8.39
CA ILE A 69 -7.88 -5.27 -8.71
C ILE A 69 -7.12 -3.95 -8.89
N HIS A 70 -7.70 -2.96 -9.58
CA HIS A 70 -7.10 -1.63 -9.71
C HIS A 70 -6.76 -1.03 -8.33
N PHE A 71 -7.74 -0.92 -7.44
CA PHE A 71 -7.51 -0.37 -6.10
C PHE A 71 -6.56 -1.23 -5.26
N LEU A 72 -6.57 -2.55 -5.47
CA LEU A 72 -5.66 -3.47 -4.78
C LEU A 72 -4.22 -3.21 -5.19
N LYS A 73 -3.94 -2.99 -6.49
CA LYS A 73 -2.58 -2.70 -6.97
C LYS A 73 -2.05 -1.37 -6.47
N ASP A 74 -2.91 -0.36 -6.40
CA ASP A 74 -2.52 0.92 -5.85
C ASP A 74 -2.23 0.85 -4.35
N TYR A 75 -3.04 0.08 -3.60
CA TYR A 75 -2.79 -0.22 -2.19
C TYR A 75 -1.47 -1.00 -2.00
N GLU A 76 -1.27 -2.10 -2.73
CA GLU A 76 -0.06 -2.93 -2.65
C GLU A 76 1.21 -2.12 -2.93
N CYS A 77 1.13 -1.14 -3.84
CA CYS A 77 2.26 -0.27 -4.17
C CYS A 77 2.74 0.62 -3.01
N THR A 78 1.85 0.96 -2.07
CA THR A 78 2.16 1.84 -0.91
C THR A 78 2.10 1.11 0.44
N GLN A 79 1.82 -0.19 0.44
CA GLN A 79 1.45 -0.95 1.64
C GLN A 79 2.52 -0.90 2.72
N ALA A 80 3.80 -1.03 2.35
CA ALA A 80 4.90 -1.08 3.30
C ALA A 80 5.05 0.27 4.03
N GLU A 81 5.04 1.36 3.28
CA GLU A 81 5.16 2.73 3.78
C GLU A 81 3.92 3.12 4.61
N ALA A 82 2.72 2.75 4.16
CA ALA A 82 1.48 2.97 4.90
C ALA A 82 1.49 2.22 6.24
N SER A 83 1.97 0.97 6.25
CA SER A 83 2.09 0.17 7.48
C SER A 83 3.09 0.76 8.47
N ASN A 84 4.25 1.23 7.98
CA ASN A 84 5.26 1.89 8.79
C ASN A 84 4.74 3.21 9.39
N LEU A 85 4.05 4.02 8.57
CA LEU A 85 3.42 5.26 9.04
C LEU A 85 2.37 4.98 10.10
N ARG A 86 1.50 3.98 9.88
CA ARG A 86 0.47 3.58 10.85
C ARG A 86 1.08 3.18 12.19
N ALA A 87 2.14 2.35 12.18
CA ALA A 87 2.83 1.94 13.40
C ALA A 87 3.38 3.13 14.21
N VAL A 88 3.98 4.12 13.53
CA VAL A 88 4.53 5.32 14.19
C VAL A 88 3.42 6.22 14.74
N LEU A 89 2.29 6.33 14.05
CA LEU A 89 1.13 7.10 14.52
C LEU A 89 0.47 6.44 15.73
N ASP A 90 0.37 5.12 15.73
CA ASP A 90 -0.21 4.36 16.84
C ASP A 90 0.70 4.41 18.09
N GLU A 91 2.02 4.27 17.94
CA GLU A 91 2.99 4.47 19.04
C GLU A 91 2.92 5.89 19.62
N ALA A 92 2.55 6.86 18.79
CA ALA A 92 2.43 8.26 19.16
C ALA A 92 1.10 8.63 19.82
N ASP A 93 0.13 7.72 19.88
CA ASP A 93 -1.28 8.01 20.19
C ASP A 93 -1.89 9.12 19.30
N ILE A 94 -1.44 9.21 18.04
CA ILE A 94 -1.97 10.17 17.06
C ILE A 94 -3.11 9.51 16.28
N THR A 95 -4.28 9.44 16.92
CA THR A 95 -5.46 8.75 16.37
C THR A 95 -6.18 9.54 15.28
N THR A 96 -6.24 10.87 15.38
CA THR A 96 -6.94 11.72 14.39
C THR A 96 -6.30 11.64 13.01
N LEU A 97 -4.96 11.76 12.92
CA LEU A 97 -4.26 11.67 11.64
C LEU A 97 -4.39 10.26 11.04
N ASN A 98 -4.29 9.22 11.86
CA ASN A 98 -4.52 7.84 11.41
C ASN A 98 -5.95 7.68 10.84
N GLY A 99 -6.96 8.24 11.51
CA GLY A 99 -8.34 8.26 11.03
C GLY A 99 -8.53 9.02 9.71
N VAL A 100 -7.86 10.17 9.55
CA VAL A 100 -7.86 10.95 8.30
C VAL A 100 -7.22 10.14 7.17
N LEU A 101 -6.05 9.52 7.41
CA LEU A 101 -5.32 8.74 6.41
C LEU A 101 -6.09 7.50 5.94
N LYS A 102 -6.87 6.84 6.80
CA LYS A 102 -7.79 5.75 6.39
C LYS A 102 -8.81 6.19 5.34
N GLY A 103 -9.19 7.48 5.32
CA GLY A 103 -10.07 8.05 4.31
C GLY A 103 -9.35 8.40 3.00
N PHE A 104 -8.03 8.40 2.97
CA PHE A 104 -7.25 8.64 1.75
C PHE A 104 -7.11 7.34 0.95
N ILE A 105 -7.24 7.49 -0.36
CA ILE A 105 -7.16 6.39 -1.31
C ILE A 105 -5.81 5.68 -1.14
N HIS A 106 -5.83 4.34 -1.11
CA HIS A 106 -4.65 3.44 -1.04
C HIS A 106 -4.00 3.27 0.34
N PHE A 107 -4.52 3.88 1.41
CA PHE A 107 -3.98 3.66 2.77
C PHE A 107 -4.46 2.35 3.40
N ASP A 108 -5.70 1.96 3.10
CA ASP A 108 -6.32 0.70 3.51
C ASP A 108 -6.56 -0.20 2.30
N LYS A 109 -6.52 -1.51 2.55
CA LYS A 109 -6.86 -2.51 1.54
C LYS A 109 -8.30 -2.29 1.05
N PRO A 110 -8.57 -2.35 -0.28
CA PRO A 110 -9.93 -2.23 -0.77
C PRO A 110 -10.84 -3.31 -0.20
N SER A 111 -12.10 -2.95 0.05
CA SER A 111 -13.13 -3.91 0.45
C SER A 111 -13.43 -4.87 -0.69
N ASP A 112 -13.56 -6.16 -0.37
CA ASP A 112 -13.99 -7.23 -1.26
C ASP A 112 -15.52 -7.43 -1.28
N SER A 113 -16.29 -6.63 -0.52
CA SER A 113 -17.74 -6.80 -0.34
C SER A 113 -18.54 -6.86 -1.65
N LYS A 114 -18.06 -6.17 -2.69
CA LYS A 114 -18.68 -6.15 -4.02
C LYS A 114 -18.32 -7.33 -4.91
N ILE A 115 -17.27 -8.08 -4.56
CA ILE A 115 -16.82 -9.26 -5.30
C ILE A 115 -16.94 -10.54 -4.48
N GLN A 116 -17.39 -10.47 -3.22
CA GLN A 116 -17.44 -11.60 -2.29
C GLN A 116 -18.27 -12.80 -2.80
N HIS A 117 -19.24 -12.56 -3.70
CA HIS A 117 -20.07 -13.59 -4.31
C HIS A 117 -19.36 -14.33 -5.47
N LEU A 118 -18.16 -13.87 -5.86
CA LEU A 118 -17.37 -14.46 -6.94
C LEU A 118 -16.30 -15.41 -6.38
N ASP A 119 -15.69 -16.22 -7.27
CA ASP A 119 -14.58 -17.10 -6.90
C ASP A 119 -13.32 -16.28 -6.56
N GLN A 120 -13.05 -16.14 -5.26
CA GLN A 120 -11.93 -15.35 -4.76
C GLN A 120 -10.57 -15.91 -5.20
N ARG A 121 -10.45 -17.22 -5.40
CA ARG A 121 -9.17 -17.80 -5.86
C ARG A 121 -8.86 -17.34 -7.27
N GLN A 122 -9.88 -17.23 -8.12
CA GLN A 122 -9.71 -16.72 -9.48
C GLN A 122 -9.35 -15.23 -9.49
N VAL A 123 -9.98 -14.43 -8.64
CA VAL A 123 -9.61 -13.01 -8.44
C VAL A 123 -8.15 -12.88 -8.00
N GLU A 124 -7.70 -13.71 -7.05
CA GLU A 124 -6.31 -13.72 -6.59
C GLU A 124 -5.32 -14.12 -7.68
N VAL A 125 -5.62 -15.18 -8.45
CA VAL A 125 -4.78 -15.62 -9.58
C VAL A 125 -4.63 -14.48 -10.59
N LEU A 126 -5.75 -13.88 -10.98
CA LEU A 126 -5.78 -12.77 -11.93
C LEU A 126 -5.00 -11.55 -11.44
N SER A 127 -5.17 -11.21 -10.15
CA SER A 127 -4.44 -10.12 -9.51
C SER A 127 -2.92 -10.35 -9.52
N ARG A 128 -2.44 -11.58 -9.33
CA ARG A 128 -1.00 -11.90 -9.31
C ARG A 128 -0.31 -11.72 -10.66
N GLU A 129 -1.05 -11.76 -11.75
CA GLU A 129 -0.50 -11.47 -13.09
C GLU A 129 -0.21 -9.98 -13.30
N ILE A 130 -0.72 -9.12 -12.42
CA ILE A 130 -0.55 -7.67 -12.47
C ILE A 130 0.41 -7.25 -11.36
N SER A 131 1.54 -6.67 -11.75
CA SER A 131 2.64 -6.35 -10.85
C SER A 131 2.66 -4.91 -10.35
N SER A 132 1.87 -4.01 -10.92
CA SER A 132 1.91 -2.57 -10.61
C SER A 132 0.56 -1.89 -10.75
N PRO A 133 0.41 -0.67 -10.18
CA PRO A 133 -0.63 0.27 -10.56
C PRO A 133 -0.77 0.43 -12.08
N PHE A 134 -1.98 0.71 -12.52
CA PHE A 134 -2.30 0.92 -13.93
C PHE A 134 -3.45 1.91 -14.13
N ASN A 135 -3.57 2.42 -15.35
CA ASN A 135 -4.54 3.44 -15.70
C ASN A 135 -5.90 2.79 -15.85
N ALA A 136 -6.76 2.93 -14.85
CA ALA A 136 -8.07 2.29 -14.84
C ALA A 136 -8.94 2.70 -16.05
N LEU A 137 -8.94 3.98 -16.41
CA LEU A 137 -9.78 4.47 -17.51
C LEU A 137 -9.33 3.89 -18.85
N SER A 138 -8.07 4.13 -19.24
CA SER A 138 -7.55 3.67 -20.52
C SER A 138 -7.53 2.14 -20.64
N THR A 139 -7.31 1.43 -19.52
CA THR A 139 -7.36 -0.04 -19.51
C THR A 139 -8.81 -0.53 -19.65
N ALA A 140 -9.78 0.08 -18.95
CA ALA A 140 -11.19 -0.29 -19.08
C ALA A 140 -11.73 -0.03 -20.51
N GLU A 141 -11.33 1.07 -21.15
CA GLU A 141 -11.66 1.37 -22.55
C GLU A 141 -11.09 0.29 -23.48
N LYS A 142 -9.81 -0.04 -23.34
CA LYS A 142 -9.13 -1.08 -24.13
C LYS A 142 -9.78 -2.45 -23.97
N MET A 143 -10.30 -2.75 -22.78
CA MET A 143 -11.02 -3.99 -22.49
C MET A 143 -12.47 -4.00 -22.98
N GLY A 144 -13.02 -2.85 -23.41
CA GLY A 144 -14.44 -2.71 -23.73
C GLY A 144 -15.36 -2.79 -22.52
N LEU A 145 -14.87 -2.45 -21.32
CA LEU A 145 -15.69 -2.45 -20.10
C LEU A 145 -16.57 -1.22 -19.97
N ILE A 146 -16.26 -0.14 -20.67
CA ILE A 146 -17.04 1.09 -20.69
C ILE A 146 -17.35 1.50 -22.13
N GLU A 147 -18.53 2.06 -22.36
CA GLU A 147 -18.92 2.62 -23.66
C GLU A 147 -18.49 4.08 -23.72
N HIS A 148 -18.01 4.53 -24.88
CA HIS A 148 -17.83 5.97 -25.14
C HIS A 148 -19.21 6.62 -25.25
N GLN A 149 -19.52 7.54 -24.31
CA GLN A 149 -20.65 8.45 -24.46
C GLN A 149 -20.30 9.59 -25.42
#